data_AF-A0A2E5MXZ7-F1
#
_entry.id   AF-A0A2E5MXZ7-F1
#
_cell.length_a   1.000
_cell.length_b   1.000
_cell.length_c   1.000
_cell.angle_alpha   90.00
_cell.angle_beta   90.00
_cell.angle_gamma   90.00
#
_symmetry.space_group_name_H-M   'P 1'
#
loop_
_entity.id
_entity.type
_entity.pdbx_description
1 polymer ?
#
loop_
_entity_poly.entity_id
_entity_poly.type
_entity_poly.pdbx_seq_one_letter_code
_entity_poly.pdbx_strand_id
1 'polypeptide(L)'
;MKPILLFIFLTSTLLTTLNGCITSNLKEVGTKAQQTVHWHTDQDHQLLFLMQQPERHLLHSISDLNTLDPRQIKGLSAKDVLNMFGVPDFKRYDLLAEIWQYREKNCLLDIFLYVDRKQKSVLRVKYAEIRGRTVYKISQKNCFHEALRVKS
;
A
#
# COMPACT_ATOMS: atom_id res chain seq x y z
N MET A 1 -3.05 63.73 -10.47
CA MET A 1 -4.19 64.61 -10.85
C MET A 1 -4.64 64.20 -12.25
N LYS A 2 -5.92 63.91 -12.48
CA LYS A 2 -6.52 63.49 -13.78
C LYS A 2 -6.81 64.70 -14.68
N PRO A 3 -6.91 64.54 -16.01
CA PRO A 3 -8.26 64.43 -16.66
C PRO A 3 -8.25 63.42 -17.83
N ILE A 4 -9.24 62.56 -18.14
CA ILE A 4 -10.68 62.68 -18.51
C ILE A 4 -10.96 63.56 -19.74
N LEU A 5 -11.30 62.92 -20.88
CA LEU A 5 -12.25 63.30 -21.96
C LEU A 5 -12.09 62.26 -23.10
N LEU A 6 -12.87 61.18 -23.23
CA LEU A 6 -14.25 61.02 -23.72
C LEU A 6 -14.55 61.82 -25.01
N PHE A 7 -14.65 61.15 -26.17
CA PHE A 7 -15.72 61.32 -27.16
C PHE A 7 -15.76 60.13 -28.14
N ILE A 8 -16.97 59.84 -28.59
CA ILE A 8 -17.50 58.58 -29.12
C ILE A 8 -17.68 58.73 -30.64
N PHE A 9 -17.72 57.60 -31.38
CA PHE A 9 -18.70 57.23 -32.42
C PHE A 9 -18.12 56.55 -33.68
N LEU A 10 -18.50 55.26 -33.82
CA LEU A 10 -19.05 54.60 -35.03
C LEU A 10 -18.12 54.48 -36.28
N THR A 11 -17.82 53.31 -36.85
CA THR A 11 -18.76 52.32 -37.40
C THR A 11 -18.07 51.02 -37.87
N SER A 12 -18.88 49.95 -37.91
CA SER A 12 -18.95 48.90 -38.94
C SER A 12 -18.04 47.65 -38.91
N THR A 13 -18.72 46.56 -38.54
CA THR A 13 -18.56 45.11 -38.70
C THR A 13 -18.27 44.58 -40.12
N LEU A 14 -17.55 43.44 -40.25
CA LEU A 14 -17.98 42.16 -40.90
C LEU A 14 -16.79 41.13 -40.92
N LEU A 15 -16.84 40.03 -40.15
CA LEU A 15 -17.22 38.64 -40.52
C LEU A 15 -16.19 37.88 -41.39
N THR A 16 -15.58 36.78 -40.94
CA THR A 16 -16.01 35.36 -41.12
C THR A 16 -14.83 34.47 -40.64
N THR A 17 -14.93 33.26 -40.09
CA THR A 17 -15.72 32.07 -40.47
C THR A 17 -15.91 31.14 -39.25
N LEU A 18 -17.14 30.68 -39.04
CA LEU A 18 -17.50 29.48 -38.29
C LEU A 18 -18.15 28.57 -39.31
N ASN A 19 -17.53 27.43 -39.63
CA ASN A 19 -18.19 26.35 -40.36
C ASN A 19 -17.59 25.02 -39.94
N GLY A 20 -18.40 24.25 -39.21
CA GLY A 20 -18.08 22.89 -38.77
C GLY A 20 -19.29 22.26 -38.09
N CYS A 21 -20.42 22.18 -38.80
CA CYS A 21 -21.49 21.24 -38.45
C CYS A 21 -21.16 19.89 -39.09
N ILE A 22 -20.99 18.84 -38.30
CA ILE A 22 -21.16 17.46 -38.79
C ILE A 22 -22.39 16.89 -38.10
N THR A 23 -23.33 16.48 -38.94
CA THR A 23 -24.65 15.95 -38.63
C THR A 23 -24.57 14.57 -37.99
N SER A 24 -25.10 14.41 -36.79
CA SER A 24 -25.38 13.09 -36.21
C SER A 24 -26.59 12.47 -36.92
N ASN A 25 -26.38 11.32 -37.56
CA ASN A 25 -27.43 10.51 -38.16
C ASN A 25 -28.26 9.85 -37.04
N LEU A 26 -29.51 10.29 -36.86
CA LEU A 26 -30.49 9.59 -36.03
C LEU A 26 -31.05 8.42 -36.84
N LYS A 27 -30.72 7.19 -36.42
CA LYS A 27 -31.57 6.03 -36.65
C LYS A 27 -31.91 5.42 -35.29
N GLU A 28 -33.06 5.82 -34.76
CA GLU A 28 -33.69 5.10 -33.65
C GLU A 28 -34.15 3.73 -34.15
N VAL A 29 -33.59 2.68 -33.55
CA VAL A 29 -34.28 1.39 -33.42
C VAL A 29 -34.23 1.08 -31.94
N GLY A 30 -35.40 1.18 -31.30
CA GLY A 30 -35.56 0.97 -29.88
C GLY A 30 -35.17 -0.45 -29.46
N THR A 31 -34.43 -0.56 -28.37
CA THR A 31 -34.64 -1.60 -27.38
C THR A 31 -34.28 -1.02 -26.02
N LYS A 32 -35.26 -1.07 -25.13
CA LYS A 32 -35.32 -0.50 -23.79
C LYS A 32 -34.13 -0.95 -22.92
N ALA A 33 -33.34 0.00 -22.41
CA ALA A 33 -32.51 -0.21 -21.23
C ALA A 33 -32.48 1.09 -20.41
N GLN A 34 -33.42 1.19 -19.47
CA GLN A 34 -33.47 2.25 -18.48
C GLN A 34 -32.32 2.05 -17.48
N GLN A 35 -31.37 2.98 -17.46
CA GLN A 35 -30.25 2.98 -16.52
C GLN A 35 -30.48 4.10 -15.51
N THR A 36 -31.31 3.80 -14.50
CA THR A 36 -31.38 4.61 -13.27
C THR A 36 -30.22 4.20 -12.37
N VAL A 37 -29.24 5.08 -12.21
CA VAL A 37 -28.21 4.93 -11.19
C VAL A 37 -28.88 5.19 -9.84
N HIS A 38 -29.31 4.10 -9.21
CA HIS A 38 -29.80 4.07 -7.85
C HIS A 38 -28.68 3.51 -6.97
N TRP A 39 -28.15 4.33 -6.06
CA TRP A 39 -27.15 3.90 -5.09
C TRP A 39 -27.75 2.83 -4.18
N HIS A 40 -27.44 1.57 -4.45
CA HIS A 40 -27.72 0.48 -3.54
C HIS A 40 -26.64 0.50 -2.45
N THR A 41 -27.06 0.86 -1.24
CA THR A 41 -26.40 0.48 0.01
C THR A 41 -26.17 -1.03 0.00
N ASP A 42 -24.92 -1.45 -0.17
CA ASP A 42 -24.49 -2.80 0.15
C ASP A 42 -23.45 -2.70 1.26
N GLN A 43 -23.92 -2.96 2.48
CA GLN A 43 -23.20 -2.77 3.72
C GLN A 43 -22.61 -4.09 4.25
N ASP A 44 -22.51 -5.14 3.42
CA ASP A 44 -22.13 -6.50 3.89
C ASP A 44 -20.87 -7.11 3.23
N HIS A 45 -20.03 -6.32 2.55
CA HIS A 45 -18.76 -6.82 1.96
C HIS A 45 -17.49 -6.58 2.81
N GLN A 46 -17.61 -6.11 4.05
CA GLN A 46 -16.45 -5.93 4.95
C GLN A 46 -16.00 -7.20 5.68
N LEU A 47 -16.72 -8.32 5.57
CA LEU A 47 -16.36 -9.57 6.26
C LEU A 47 -15.59 -10.58 5.39
N LEU A 48 -15.35 -10.29 4.11
CA LEU A 48 -14.48 -11.10 3.25
C LEU A 48 -13.08 -10.49 3.06
N PHE A 49 -12.60 -9.74 4.06
CA PHE A 49 -11.20 -9.29 4.12
C PHE A 49 -10.38 -10.06 5.17
N LEU A 50 -10.96 -11.11 5.75
CA LEU A 50 -10.27 -12.01 6.65
C LEU A 50 -9.61 -13.13 5.83
N MET A 51 -8.28 -13.06 5.73
CA MET A 51 -7.37 -14.19 5.45
C MET A 51 -7.01 -14.53 4.00
N GLN A 52 -6.66 -13.55 3.18
CA GLN A 52 -5.76 -13.83 2.05
C GLN A 52 -4.29 -13.87 2.50
N GLN A 53 -3.94 -14.92 3.26
CA GLN A 53 -2.62 -15.57 3.18
C GLN A 53 -2.62 -16.96 3.87
N PRO A 54 -3.23 -18.02 3.30
CA PRO A 54 -2.99 -19.39 3.77
C PRO A 54 -2.01 -20.18 2.89
N GLU A 55 -1.75 -19.79 1.64
CA GLU A 55 -1.13 -20.72 0.68
C GLU A 55 0.39 -20.53 0.45
N ARG A 56 0.96 -19.34 0.72
CA ARG A 56 2.43 -19.16 0.61
C ARG A 56 3.22 -19.86 1.72
N HIS A 57 2.56 -20.36 2.77
CA HIS A 57 3.24 -20.97 3.91
C HIS A 57 3.61 -22.44 3.70
N LEU A 58 2.92 -23.17 2.81
CA LEU A 58 3.09 -24.63 2.70
C LEU A 58 4.36 -25.07 1.96
N LEU A 59 4.89 -24.26 1.04
CA LEU A 59 6.07 -24.63 0.26
C LEU A 59 7.41 -24.35 0.98
N HIS A 60 7.42 -23.58 2.07
CA HIS A 60 8.65 -23.24 2.80
C HIS A 60 8.98 -24.22 3.94
N SER A 61 8.00 -25.05 4.35
CA SER A 61 8.05 -25.84 5.59
C SER A 61 9.00 -27.04 5.55
N ILE A 62 9.55 -27.42 4.39
CA ILE A 62 10.39 -28.62 4.25
C ILE A 62 11.91 -28.29 4.38
N SER A 63 12.27 -27.00 4.49
CA SER A 63 13.68 -26.56 4.47
C SER A 63 14.34 -26.35 5.85
N ASP A 64 13.67 -26.71 6.94
CA ASP A 64 13.70 -25.87 8.16
C ASP A 64 14.35 -26.45 9.42
N LEU A 65 15.21 -27.48 9.34
CA LEU A 65 15.73 -28.10 10.56
C LEU A 65 17.03 -27.50 11.12
N ASN A 66 17.69 -26.53 10.46
CA ASN A 66 18.91 -25.88 10.98
C ASN A 66 19.19 -24.48 10.38
N THR A 67 18.14 -23.78 9.95
CA THR A 67 18.24 -22.46 9.33
C THR A 67 17.79 -21.37 10.30
N LEU A 68 18.63 -20.36 10.52
CA LEU A 68 18.19 -19.10 11.13
C LEU A 68 17.13 -18.51 10.20
N ASP A 69 15.90 -18.50 10.68
CA ASP A 69 14.69 -18.23 9.90
C ASP A 69 13.87 -17.13 10.59
N PRO A 70 13.28 -16.18 9.83
CA PRO A 70 12.33 -15.20 10.35
C PRO A 70 11.24 -15.77 11.26
N ARG A 71 10.86 -17.04 11.09
CA ARG A 71 9.89 -17.74 11.96
C ARG A 71 10.32 -17.82 13.42
N GLN A 72 11.63 -17.82 13.70
CA GLN A 72 12.18 -17.98 15.04
C GLN A 72 11.91 -16.78 15.96
N ILE A 73 11.67 -15.60 15.40
CA ILE A 73 11.40 -14.38 16.18
C ILE A 73 9.91 -14.16 16.48
N LYS A 74 9.04 -15.10 16.06
CA LYS A 74 7.61 -15.03 16.34
C LYS A 74 7.35 -15.05 17.85
N GLY A 75 6.49 -14.14 18.32
CA GLY A 75 6.11 -14.01 19.73
C GLY A 75 7.05 -13.16 20.57
N LEU A 76 8.24 -12.81 20.07
CA LEU A 76 9.15 -11.88 20.74
C LEU A 76 8.45 -10.54 20.99
N SER A 77 8.77 -9.91 22.13
CA SER A 77 8.28 -8.56 22.41
C SER A 77 9.00 -7.53 21.55
N ALA A 78 8.39 -6.35 21.40
CA ALA A 78 9.05 -5.19 20.80
C ALA A 78 10.45 -4.92 21.40
N LYS A 79 10.59 -5.07 22.73
CA LYS A 79 11.88 -4.89 23.42
C LYS A 79 12.91 -5.93 23.00
N ASP A 80 12.51 -7.20 22.91
CA ASP A 80 13.43 -8.28 22.51
C ASP A 80 13.89 -8.12 21.06
N VAL A 81 12.98 -7.68 20.18
CA VAL A 81 13.33 -7.32 18.79
C VAL A 81 14.35 -6.20 18.76
N LEU A 82 14.16 -5.12 19.54
CA LEU A 82 15.14 -4.03 19.61
C LEU A 82 16.48 -4.49 20.18
N ASN A 83 16.49 -5.41 21.15
CA ASN A 83 17.73 -5.97 21.68
C ASN A 83 18.49 -6.79 20.62
N MET A 84 17.77 -7.50 19.75
CA MET A 84 18.35 -8.40 18.75
C MET A 84 18.78 -7.67 17.46
N PHE A 85 17.96 -6.75 16.98
CA PHE A 85 18.14 -6.09 15.68
C PHE A 85 18.45 -4.60 15.80
N GLY A 86 18.48 -4.03 17.00
CA GLY A 86 18.67 -2.59 17.21
C GLY A 86 17.45 -1.77 16.80
N VAL A 87 17.66 -0.47 16.54
CA VAL A 87 16.61 0.43 16.06
C VAL A 87 16.35 0.15 14.57
N PRO A 88 15.09 -0.05 14.13
CA PRO A 88 14.80 -0.26 12.72
C PRO A 88 15.01 1.02 11.89
N ASP A 89 15.41 0.86 10.64
CA ASP A 89 15.58 1.96 9.68
C ASP A 89 14.26 2.63 9.31
N PHE A 90 13.14 1.92 9.51
CA PHE A 90 11.80 2.44 9.27
C PHE A 90 10.79 1.80 10.21
N LYS A 91 9.88 2.62 10.74
CA LYS A 91 8.68 2.19 11.47
C LYS A 91 7.43 2.77 10.83
N ARG A 92 6.41 1.94 10.67
CA ARG A 92 5.04 2.35 10.35
C ARG A 92 4.11 1.90 11.47
N TYR A 93 3.22 2.80 11.88
CA TYR A 93 2.17 2.55 12.87
C TYR A 93 0.84 2.32 12.14
N ASP A 94 0.11 1.28 12.51
CA ASP A 94 -1.17 0.91 11.93
C ASP A 94 -2.12 0.40 13.01
N LEU A 95 -2.85 1.31 13.67
CA LEU A 95 -3.79 1.05 14.76
C LEU A 95 -3.21 0.12 15.86
N LEU A 96 -3.50 -1.18 15.77
CA LEU A 96 -3.06 -2.22 16.73
C LEU A 96 -1.79 -2.94 16.27
N ALA A 97 -1.11 -2.43 15.25
CA ALA A 97 0.06 -3.02 14.65
C ALA A 97 1.17 -1.99 14.46
N GLU A 98 2.40 -2.48 14.49
CA GLU A 98 3.59 -1.77 14.05
C GLU A 98 4.34 -2.63 13.04
N ILE A 99 4.88 -1.98 12.01
CA ILE A 99 5.66 -2.63 10.95
C ILE A 99 7.03 -2.00 10.96
N TRP A 100 8.02 -2.81 11.32
CA TRP A 100 9.41 -2.39 11.44
C TRP A 100 10.21 -3.01 10.31
N GLN A 101 11.03 -2.20 9.64
CA GLN A 101 11.84 -2.66 8.52
C GLN A 101 13.31 -2.38 8.79
N TYR A 102 14.12 -3.43 8.66
CA TYR A 102 15.59 -3.37 8.69
C TYR A 102 16.10 -3.50 7.27
N ARG A 103 16.92 -2.56 6.84
CA ARG A 103 17.35 -2.39 5.46
C ARG A 103 18.82 -2.75 5.34
N GLU A 104 19.05 -3.87 4.68
CA GLU A 104 20.41 -4.27 4.31
C GLU A 104 20.65 -3.99 2.84
N LYS A 105 21.91 -4.14 2.40
CA LYS A 105 22.35 -3.74 1.06
C LYS A 105 21.52 -4.40 -0.05
N ASN A 106 21.20 -5.68 0.11
CA ASN A 106 20.55 -6.50 -0.92
C ASN A 106 19.12 -6.92 -0.58
N CYS A 107 18.68 -6.69 0.66
CA CYS A 107 17.42 -7.23 1.17
C CYS A 107 16.79 -6.33 2.25
N LEU A 108 15.58 -6.70 2.64
CA LEU A 108 14.78 -6.07 3.68
C LEU A 108 14.28 -7.18 4.62
N LEU A 109 14.35 -6.95 5.92
CA LEU A 109 13.63 -7.72 6.93
C LEU A 109 12.47 -6.87 7.46
N ASP A 110 11.25 -7.30 7.14
CA ASP A 110 10.01 -6.72 7.65
C ASP A 110 9.53 -7.52 8.87
N ILE A 111 9.29 -6.86 9.99
CA ILE A 111 8.76 -7.44 11.23
C ILE A 111 7.42 -6.80 11.52
N PHE A 112 6.39 -7.64 11.69
CA PHE A 112 5.01 -7.23 11.93
C PHE A 112 4.64 -7.52 13.38
N LEU A 113 4.50 -6.47 14.18
CA LEU A 113 4.14 -6.54 15.58
C LEU A 113 2.66 -6.18 15.75
N TYR A 114 1.97 -6.89 16.65
CA TYR A 114 0.58 -6.61 16.99
C TYR A 114 0.41 -6.56 18.51
N VAL A 115 -0.59 -5.82 18.98
CA VAL A 115 -0.94 -5.79 20.40
C VAL A 115 -1.38 -7.18 20.85
N ASP A 116 -0.79 -7.67 21.94
CA ASP A 116 -1.13 -8.94 22.58
C ASP A 116 -2.54 -8.87 23.17
N ARG A 117 -3.40 -9.81 22.78
CA ARG A 117 -4.79 -9.88 23.26
C ARG A 117 -4.89 -10.16 24.76
N LYS A 118 -3.92 -10.90 25.33
CA LYS A 118 -3.84 -11.22 26.76
C LYS A 118 -3.22 -10.07 27.55
N GLN A 119 -2.30 -9.35 26.94
CA GLN A 119 -1.57 -8.24 27.56
C GLN A 119 -1.77 -6.96 26.74
N LYS A 120 -2.91 -6.30 26.97
CA LYS A 120 -3.23 -5.02 26.33
C LYS A 120 -2.07 -4.06 26.59
N SER A 121 -1.52 -3.45 25.54
CA SER A 121 -0.29 -2.60 25.48
C SER A 121 1.04 -3.28 25.15
N VAL A 122 1.13 -4.61 25.11
CA VAL A 122 2.38 -5.29 24.72
C VAL A 122 2.35 -5.65 23.24
N LEU A 123 3.27 -5.12 22.46
CA LEU A 123 3.47 -5.52 21.07
C LEU A 123 4.30 -6.81 20.98
N ARG A 124 3.82 -7.77 20.16
CA ARG A 124 4.51 -9.02 19.87
C ARG A 124 4.60 -9.28 18.37
N VAL A 125 5.71 -9.87 17.96
CA VAL A 125 5.90 -10.31 16.57
C VAL A 125 4.85 -11.37 16.21
N LYS A 126 4.00 -11.07 15.24
CA LYS A 126 3.06 -12.04 14.69
C LYS A 126 3.65 -12.76 13.47
N TYR A 127 4.41 -12.01 12.68
CA TYR A 127 4.97 -12.44 11.40
C TYR A 127 6.25 -11.65 11.10
N ALA A 128 7.15 -12.25 10.33
CA ALA A 128 8.33 -11.61 9.78
C ALA A 128 8.58 -12.13 8.37
N GLU A 129 9.00 -11.25 7.47
CA GLU A 129 9.23 -11.54 6.06
C GLU A 129 10.58 -10.98 5.63
N ILE A 130 11.27 -11.70 4.76
CA ILE A 130 12.45 -11.19 4.09
C ILE A 130 12.16 -11.05 2.60
N ARG A 131 12.53 -9.89 2.05
CA ARG A 131 12.33 -9.54 0.64
C ARG A 131 13.63 -9.04 0.02
N GLY A 132 13.89 -9.45 -1.22
CA GLY A 132 14.97 -8.88 -2.01
C GLY A 132 14.67 -7.43 -2.40
N ARG A 133 15.71 -6.63 -2.57
CA ARG A 133 15.58 -5.28 -3.16
C ARG A 133 15.51 -5.29 -4.69
N THR A 134 15.69 -6.47 -5.28
CA THR A 134 15.65 -6.73 -6.73
C THR A 134 14.81 -7.98 -6.99
N VAL A 135 14.61 -8.32 -8.26
CA VAL A 135 13.90 -9.54 -8.68
C VAL A 135 14.74 -10.82 -8.54
N TYR A 136 16.03 -10.71 -8.20
CA TYR A 136 16.90 -11.87 -8.03
C TYR A 136 16.62 -12.58 -6.70
N LYS A 137 16.78 -13.91 -6.72
CA LYS A 137 16.66 -14.74 -5.52
C LYS A 137 17.75 -14.36 -4.52
N ILE A 138 17.35 -14.14 -3.26
CA ILE A 138 18.25 -13.85 -2.15
C ILE A 138 18.31 -15.02 -1.16
N SER A 139 19.39 -15.09 -0.39
CA SER A 139 19.47 -16.01 0.76
C SER A 139 18.73 -15.40 1.95
N GLN A 140 17.59 -15.99 2.32
CA GLN A 140 16.82 -15.59 3.51
C GLN A 140 17.69 -15.61 4.77
N LYS A 141 18.48 -16.67 4.95
CA LYS A 141 19.39 -16.85 6.09
C LYS A 141 20.41 -15.72 6.17
N ASN A 142 21.09 -15.41 5.07
CA ASN A 142 22.13 -14.37 5.08
C ASN A 142 21.51 -13.00 5.37
N CYS A 143 20.37 -12.69 4.76
CA CYS A 143 19.68 -11.44 5.04
C CYS A 143 19.28 -11.32 6.52
N PHE A 144 18.76 -12.40 7.11
CA PHE A 144 18.43 -12.43 8.53
C PHE A 144 19.64 -12.17 9.40
N HIS A 145 20.79 -12.79 9.08
CA HIS A 145 22.05 -12.57 9.78
C HIS A 145 22.58 -11.14 9.64
N GLU A 146 22.55 -10.57 8.43
CA GLU A 146 22.99 -9.20 8.16
C GLU A 146 22.18 -8.18 8.99
N ALA A 147 20.90 -8.45 9.21
CA ALA A 147 20.03 -7.59 10.02
C ALA A 147 20.33 -7.66 11.54
N LEU A 148 21.01 -8.69 12.04
CA LEU A 148 21.32 -8.81 13.48
C LEU A 148 22.29 -7.71 13.92
N ARG A 149 21.98 -7.05 15.04
CA ARG A 149 22.84 -6.01 15.63
C ARG A 149 23.39 -6.41 17.01
N VAL A 150 23.12 -7.64 17.46
CA VAL A 150 23.79 -8.20 18.64
C VAL A 150 25.29 -8.25 18.36
N LYS A 151 26.07 -7.58 19.21
CA LYS A 151 27.54 -7.72 19.17
C LYS A 151 27.87 -9.16 19.55
N SER A 152 28.48 -9.89 18.61
CA SER A 152 29.12 -11.18 18.91
C SER A 152 30.39 -10.97 19.73
#